data_AF-A0A7I8MMP7-F1
#
_entry.id   AF-A0A7I8MMP7-F1
#
_cell.length_a   1.000
_cell.length_b   1.000
_cell.length_c   1.000
_cell.angle_alpha   90.00
_cell.angle_beta   90.00
_cell.angle_gamma   90.00
#
_symmetry.space_group_name_H-M   'P 1'
#
loop_
_entity.id
_entity.type
_entity.pdbx_description
1 polymer ?
#
loop_
_entity_poly.entity_id
_entity_poly.type
_entity_poly.pdbx_seq_one_letter_code
_entity_poly.pdbx_strand_id
1 'polypeptide(L)'
;MESDADYNNDSFSGADPVTLTEAGNQRTGAIAGTIMARQSTNTDEDRFQLGGLLNTGNVIDLNLTLPSGSSLVPSLRVFDASGVELLDEDGNPDNGFRATVLTDANYYAQVANDFWVRDGQAYDLVGIQDWANAQAAAVALGGNLVTINDQAEQDWVHQNFGTWQPWIGLHDADGTNTHVWVDGTPVSYTNWASGEPSTSSYDGVYMASDGLWYDYHKTWT
;
A
#
# COMPACT_ATOMS: atom_id res chain seq x y z
N MET A 1 -18.53 15.70 0.03
CA MET A 1 -18.64 15.54 -1.44
C MET A 1 -17.78 16.63 -2.01
N GLU A 2 -16.52 16.32 -2.17
CA GLU A 2 -15.54 17.26 -2.70
C GLU A 2 -15.44 17.10 -4.22
N SER A 3 -15.31 18.23 -4.90
CA SER A 3 -15.04 18.34 -6.33
C SER A 3 -14.19 19.61 -6.49
N ASP A 4 -12.91 19.46 -6.24
CA ASP A 4 -11.89 20.50 -6.31
C ASP A 4 -10.91 20.09 -7.44
N ALA A 5 -10.41 21.07 -8.19
CA ALA A 5 -9.52 20.84 -9.33
C ALA A 5 -8.08 21.34 -9.08
N ASP A 6 -7.77 21.76 -7.85
CA ASP A 6 -6.66 22.63 -7.49
C ASP A 6 -5.78 22.10 -6.33
N TYR A 7 -5.93 20.84 -5.88
CA TYR A 7 -4.99 20.17 -4.93
C TYR A 7 -4.88 20.85 -3.55
N ASN A 8 -5.91 21.58 -3.12
CA ASN A 8 -5.83 22.43 -1.92
C ASN A 8 -5.84 21.64 -0.59
N ASN A 9 -6.30 20.40 -0.62
CA ASN A 9 -6.53 19.50 0.52
C ASN A 9 -5.45 18.40 0.67
N ASP A 10 -4.42 18.36 -0.19
CA ASP A 10 -3.30 17.38 -0.14
C ASP A 10 -2.44 17.46 1.14
N SER A 11 -2.60 18.51 1.94
CA SER A 11 -1.81 18.75 3.15
C SER A 11 -2.64 18.61 4.42
N PHE A 12 -2.02 18.19 5.53
CA PHE A 12 -2.68 18.16 6.85
C PHE A 12 -3.30 19.53 7.25
N SER A 13 -2.73 20.64 6.76
CA SER A 13 -3.24 21.99 6.97
C SER A 13 -4.43 22.39 6.08
N GLY A 14 -4.64 21.68 4.98
CA GLY A 14 -5.75 21.88 4.03
C GLY A 14 -6.87 20.86 4.16
N ALA A 15 -6.77 19.94 5.11
CA ALA A 15 -7.68 18.80 5.23
C ALA A 15 -9.13 19.21 5.51
N ASP A 16 -10.05 18.56 4.82
CA ASP A 16 -11.48 18.80 4.96
C ASP A 16 -12.03 18.21 6.28
N PRO A 17 -12.81 18.96 7.07
CA PRO A 17 -13.31 18.45 8.34
C PRO A 17 -14.42 17.40 8.12
N VAL A 18 -14.24 16.21 8.68
CA VAL A 18 -15.29 15.18 8.74
C VAL A 18 -15.83 15.07 10.17
N THR A 19 -17.16 15.13 10.30
CA THR A 19 -17.83 14.93 11.59
C THR A 19 -18.11 13.44 11.78
N LEU A 20 -17.61 12.87 12.88
CA LEU A 20 -17.85 11.48 13.25
C LEU A 20 -19.07 11.37 14.16
N THR A 21 -19.85 10.31 13.98
CA THR A 21 -20.91 9.92 14.91
C THR A 21 -20.30 9.15 16.06
N GLU A 22 -20.59 9.57 17.30
CA GLU A 22 -20.04 8.95 18.51
C GLU A 22 -21.04 7.96 19.14
N ALA A 23 -20.59 6.73 19.40
CA ALA A 23 -21.35 5.73 20.14
C ALA A 23 -20.41 4.97 21.10
N GLY A 24 -20.36 5.40 22.37
CA GLY A 24 -19.38 4.89 23.32
C GLY A 24 -17.95 5.22 22.87
N ASN A 25 -17.12 4.19 22.68
CA ASN A 25 -15.77 4.35 22.14
C ASN A 25 -15.72 4.35 20.60
N GLN A 26 -16.83 4.04 19.92
CA GLN A 26 -16.86 3.99 18.46
C GLN A 26 -17.01 5.40 17.89
N ARG A 27 -16.30 5.66 16.79
CA ARG A 27 -16.27 6.90 16.02
C ARG A 27 -16.50 6.55 14.56
N THR A 28 -17.73 6.72 14.08
CA THR A 28 -18.14 6.28 12.75
C THR A 28 -18.31 7.45 11.79
N GLY A 29 -17.70 7.38 10.61
CA GLY A 29 -17.76 8.42 9.59
C GLY A 29 -17.99 7.87 8.18
N ALA A 30 -18.51 8.72 7.30
CA ALA A 30 -18.56 8.45 5.86
C ALA A 30 -17.74 9.51 5.14
N ILE A 31 -16.83 9.07 4.27
CA ILE A 31 -16.02 9.96 3.45
C ILE A 31 -16.50 9.82 2.00
N ALA A 32 -16.69 10.96 1.32
CA ALA A 32 -17.16 11.01 -0.06
C ALA A 32 -16.48 12.16 -0.81
N GLY A 33 -15.67 11.81 -1.81
CA GLY A 33 -14.92 12.72 -2.67
C GLY A 33 -14.74 12.14 -4.08
N THR A 34 -14.23 12.95 -5.00
CA THR A 34 -13.83 12.49 -6.34
C THR A 34 -12.32 12.43 -6.41
N ILE A 35 -11.76 11.23 -6.42
CA ILE A 35 -10.33 11.05 -6.71
C ILE A 35 -10.13 11.19 -8.22
N MET A 36 -9.13 11.95 -8.63
CA MET A 36 -8.73 12.13 -10.01
C MET A 36 -7.76 11.02 -10.43
N ALA A 37 -7.79 10.65 -11.71
CA ALA A 37 -6.85 9.69 -12.25
C ALA A 37 -5.41 10.22 -12.15
N ARG A 38 -4.49 9.35 -11.74
CA ARG A 38 -3.06 9.66 -11.61
C ARG A 38 -2.50 10.36 -12.85
N GLN A 39 -1.80 11.47 -12.65
CA GLN A 39 -1.04 12.15 -13.72
C GLN A 39 0.46 12.00 -13.46
N SER A 40 1.10 11.04 -14.13
CA SER A 40 2.53 10.72 -13.95
C SER A 40 2.81 10.23 -12.51
N THR A 41 3.71 10.87 -11.77
CA THR A 41 4.02 10.56 -10.35
C THR A 41 3.07 11.23 -9.36
N ASN A 42 2.17 12.12 -9.82
CA ASN A 42 1.24 12.83 -8.94
C ASN A 42 -0.04 12.02 -8.76
N THR A 43 -0.26 11.53 -7.55
CA THR A 43 -1.51 10.93 -7.08
C THR A 43 -2.38 12.03 -6.49
N ASP A 44 -3.69 11.98 -6.77
CA ASP A 44 -4.64 12.89 -6.13
C ASP A 44 -4.92 12.36 -4.71
N GLU A 45 -4.66 13.17 -3.70
CA GLU A 45 -4.64 12.78 -2.29
C GLU A 45 -5.55 13.67 -1.45
N ASP A 46 -6.81 13.28 -1.31
CA ASP A 46 -7.76 14.02 -0.49
C ASP A 46 -7.55 13.70 1.00
N ARG A 47 -7.22 14.69 1.82
CA ARG A 47 -7.10 14.51 3.28
C ARG A 47 -8.31 15.06 4.02
N PHE A 48 -8.79 14.29 4.99
CA PHE A 48 -9.93 14.60 5.84
C PHE A 48 -9.55 14.57 7.31
N GLN A 49 -9.70 15.68 8.03
CA GLN A 49 -9.49 15.70 9.47
C GLN A 49 -10.65 14.99 10.17
N LEU A 50 -10.35 13.92 10.91
CA LEU A 50 -11.32 13.12 11.65
C LEU A 50 -11.66 13.82 12.97
N GLY A 51 -12.82 14.50 12.98
CA GLY A 51 -13.41 15.25 14.09
C GLY A 51 -12.62 15.36 15.40
N GLY A 52 -11.96 16.50 15.61
CA GLY A 52 -11.38 16.88 16.91
C GLY A 52 -10.28 15.94 17.43
N LEU A 53 -9.99 16.05 18.74
CA LEU A 53 -9.02 15.18 19.42
C LEU A 53 -9.68 13.84 19.74
N LEU A 54 -9.18 12.76 19.16
CA LEU A 54 -9.59 11.40 19.50
C LEU A 54 -8.73 10.88 20.66
N ASN A 55 -9.35 10.13 21.56
CA ASN A 55 -8.67 9.58 22.74
C ASN A 55 -8.24 8.13 22.52
N THR A 56 -7.17 7.75 23.21
CA THR A 56 -6.67 6.37 23.31
C THR A 56 -7.81 5.40 23.62
N GLY A 57 -7.94 4.34 22.82
CA GLY A 57 -8.99 3.33 22.94
C GLY A 57 -10.31 3.69 22.24
N ASN A 58 -10.40 4.85 21.55
CA ASN A 58 -11.45 5.07 20.56
C ASN A 58 -11.24 4.13 19.36
N VAL A 59 -12.33 3.69 18.74
CA VAL A 59 -12.30 2.86 17.53
C VAL A 59 -12.83 3.71 16.38
N ILE A 60 -11.97 3.98 15.41
CA ILE A 60 -12.29 4.64 14.15
C ILE A 60 -12.90 3.59 13.23
N ASP A 61 -14.04 3.93 12.63
CA ASP A 61 -14.78 3.07 11.70
C ASP A 61 -15.25 3.94 10.54
N LEU A 62 -14.60 3.80 9.39
CA LEU A 62 -14.83 4.64 8.22
C LEU A 62 -15.29 3.80 7.04
N ASN A 63 -16.18 4.39 6.25
CA ASN A 63 -16.56 3.83 4.95
C ASN A 63 -16.40 4.90 3.88
N LEU A 64 -15.79 4.50 2.77
CA LEU A 64 -15.63 5.26 1.55
C LEU A 64 -16.71 4.86 0.55
N THR A 65 -17.33 5.85 -0.09
CA THR A 65 -18.31 5.63 -1.16
C THR A 65 -17.86 6.35 -2.42
N LEU A 66 -17.60 5.59 -3.49
CA LEU A 66 -17.31 6.17 -4.81
C LEU A 66 -18.61 6.56 -5.56
N PRO A 67 -18.60 7.68 -6.30
CA PRO A 67 -19.69 8.01 -7.22
C PRO A 67 -19.87 6.93 -8.30
N SER A 68 -21.13 6.65 -8.65
CA SER A 68 -21.47 5.67 -9.69
C SER A 68 -20.84 6.03 -11.03
N GLY A 69 -19.93 5.18 -11.53
CA GLY A 69 -19.24 5.36 -12.82
C GLY A 69 -17.72 5.60 -12.74
N SER A 70 -17.15 5.74 -11.54
CA SER A 70 -15.69 5.76 -11.37
C SER A 70 -15.09 4.37 -11.62
N SER A 71 -13.94 4.32 -12.31
CA SER A 71 -13.14 3.10 -12.51
C SER A 71 -11.92 3.02 -11.59
N LEU A 72 -11.79 3.95 -10.64
CA LEU A 72 -10.66 4.01 -9.73
C LEU A 72 -10.84 3.03 -8.56
N VAL A 73 -9.73 2.46 -8.09
CA VAL A 73 -9.67 1.66 -6.86
C VAL A 73 -9.10 2.57 -5.78
N PRO A 74 -9.95 3.11 -4.88
CA PRO A 74 -9.48 4.05 -3.89
C PRO A 74 -8.82 3.31 -2.73
N SER A 75 -7.80 3.91 -2.13
CA SER A 75 -7.32 3.54 -0.81
C SER A 75 -7.95 4.45 0.24
N LEU A 76 -8.21 3.90 1.42
CA LEU A 76 -8.52 4.68 2.62
C LEU A 76 -7.48 4.34 3.68
N ARG A 77 -6.69 5.34 4.08
CA ARG A 77 -5.63 5.20 5.08
C ARG A 77 -5.84 6.24 6.18
N VAL A 78 -5.41 5.95 7.40
CA VAL A 78 -5.53 6.91 8.52
C VAL A 78 -4.17 7.16 9.15
N PHE A 79 -3.86 8.42 9.37
CA PHE A 79 -2.60 8.89 9.95
C PHE A 79 -2.86 9.72 11.20
N ASP A 80 -1.92 9.66 12.15
CA ASP A 80 -1.88 10.62 13.24
C ASP A 80 -1.31 11.98 12.79
N ALA A 81 -1.35 12.98 13.67
CA ALA A 81 -0.83 14.32 13.40
C ALA A 81 0.68 14.41 13.11
N SER A 82 1.44 13.34 13.38
CA SER A 82 2.87 13.24 13.04
C SER A 82 3.12 12.55 11.70
N GLY A 83 2.07 12.02 11.05
CA GLY A 83 2.14 11.29 9.80
C GLY A 83 2.40 9.80 9.95
N VAL A 84 2.25 9.24 11.16
CA VAL A 84 2.34 7.79 11.37
C VAL A 84 1.00 7.15 11.04
N GLU A 85 1.04 6.15 10.17
CA GLU A 85 -0.14 5.39 9.74
C GLU A 85 -0.65 4.44 10.82
N LEU A 86 -1.97 4.32 10.92
CA LEU A 86 -2.66 3.34 11.73
C LEU A 86 -2.90 2.10 10.87
N LEU A 87 -2.58 0.94 11.43
CA LEU A 87 -2.84 -0.32 10.77
C LEU A 87 -4.34 -0.55 10.69
N ASP A 88 -4.81 -0.91 9.50
CA ASP A 88 -6.18 -1.33 9.32
C ASP A 88 -6.41 -2.69 9.99
N GLU A 89 -7.36 -2.71 10.92
CA GLU A 89 -7.76 -3.85 11.74
C GLU A 89 -8.91 -4.64 11.11
N ASP A 90 -9.57 -4.12 10.06
CA ASP A 90 -10.66 -4.85 9.39
C ASP A 90 -10.17 -5.93 8.42
N GLY A 91 -8.93 -5.82 7.96
CA GLY A 91 -8.26 -6.78 7.09
C GLY A 91 -8.82 -6.85 5.67
N ASN A 92 -9.53 -5.81 5.22
CA ASN A 92 -10.13 -5.76 3.89
C ASN A 92 -9.55 -4.56 3.11
N PRO A 93 -8.88 -4.77 1.97
CA PRO A 93 -8.27 -3.68 1.19
C PRO A 93 -9.29 -2.81 0.43
N ASP A 94 -10.58 -2.91 0.75
CA ASP A 94 -11.65 -2.20 0.09
C ASP A 94 -11.98 -0.87 0.78
N ASN A 95 -13.14 -0.34 0.46
CA ASN A 95 -13.62 0.98 0.82
C ASN A 95 -14.01 1.11 2.31
N GLY A 96 -13.48 0.26 3.19
CA GLY A 96 -13.60 0.33 4.65
C GLY A 96 -12.28 0.73 5.28
N PHE A 97 -12.32 1.19 6.53
CA PHE A 97 -11.14 1.26 7.38
C PHE A 97 -11.56 1.15 8.83
N ARG A 98 -10.86 0.32 9.61
CA ARG A 98 -11.09 0.23 11.06
C ARG A 98 -9.77 0.24 11.82
N ALA A 99 -9.63 1.12 12.82
CA ALA A 99 -8.47 1.03 13.71
C ALA A 99 -8.76 1.53 15.13
N THR A 100 -7.99 1.01 16.09
CA THR A 100 -8.00 1.48 17.47
C THR A 100 -6.97 2.60 17.66
N VAL A 101 -7.43 3.72 18.21
CA VAL A 101 -6.59 4.88 18.54
C VAL A 101 -5.60 4.53 19.65
N LEU A 102 -4.31 4.72 19.37
CA LEU A 102 -3.21 4.36 20.26
C LEU A 102 -2.74 5.51 21.16
N THR A 103 -2.98 6.75 20.75
CA THR A 103 -2.55 7.96 21.46
C THR A 103 -3.59 9.06 21.32
N ASP A 104 -3.66 9.94 22.32
CA ASP A 104 -4.54 11.09 22.29
C ASP A 104 -4.02 12.12 21.28
N ALA A 105 -4.67 12.24 20.12
CA ALA A 105 -4.21 13.07 19.01
C ALA A 105 -5.33 13.45 18.04
N ASN A 106 -5.01 14.34 17.10
CA ASN A 106 -5.81 14.52 15.89
C ASN A 106 -5.43 13.44 14.88
N TYR A 107 -6.43 12.92 14.18
CA TYR A 107 -6.26 11.92 13.14
C TYR A 107 -6.79 12.43 11.81
N TYR A 108 -6.24 11.91 10.73
CA TYR A 108 -6.54 12.33 9.37
C TYR A 108 -6.73 11.09 8.51
N ALA A 109 -7.87 11.01 7.85
CA ALA A 109 -8.07 10.04 6.78
C ALA A 109 -7.47 10.61 5.48
N GLN A 110 -6.76 9.78 4.74
CA GLN A 110 -6.34 10.05 3.38
C GLN A 110 -7.13 9.13 2.47
N VAL A 111 -7.78 9.73 1.49
CA VAL A 111 -8.39 9.02 0.37
C VAL A 111 -7.53 9.31 -0.84
N ALA A 112 -6.98 8.28 -1.46
CA ALA A 112 -6.10 8.46 -2.60
C ALA A 112 -6.32 7.37 -3.65
N ASN A 113 -5.81 7.61 -4.85
CA ASN A 113 -5.61 6.55 -5.84
C ASN A 113 -4.18 6.01 -5.69
N ASP A 114 -3.87 5.47 -4.50
CA ASP A 114 -2.54 4.94 -4.16
C ASP A 114 -2.18 3.71 -5.00
N PHE A 115 -3.19 2.98 -5.47
CA PHE A 115 -2.97 1.76 -6.24
C PHE A 115 -2.81 2.04 -7.73
N TRP A 116 -1.80 1.41 -8.31
CA TRP A 116 -1.77 1.18 -9.74
C TRP A 116 -2.61 -0.05 -10.06
N VAL A 117 -3.39 -0.01 -11.13
CA VAL A 117 -4.21 -1.15 -11.56
C VAL A 117 -3.76 -1.65 -12.92
N ARG A 118 -3.47 -2.95 -13.02
CA ARG A 118 -3.18 -3.65 -14.27
C ARG A 118 -3.90 -4.99 -14.28
N ASP A 119 -4.63 -5.27 -15.36
CA ASP A 119 -5.33 -6.53 -15.59
C ASP A 119 -6.25 -7.00 -14.42
N GLY A 120 -6.85 -6.04 -13.72
CA GLY A 120 -7.72 -6.31 -12.57
C GLY A 120 -6.99 -6.57 -11.24
N GLN A 121 -5.66 -6.42 -11.22
CA GLN A 121 -4.82 -6.50 -10.03
C GLN A 121 -4.39 -5.10 -9.59
N ALA A 122 -4.38 -4.85 -8.28
CA ALA A 122 -3.89 -3.62 -7.67
C ALA A 122 -2.44 -3.81 -7.18
N TYR A 123 -1.62 -2.79 -7.37
CA TYR A 123 -0.19 -2.78 -7.00
C TYR A 123 0.11 -1.53 -6.17
N ASP A 124 0.91 -1.69 -5.13
CA ASP A 124 1.41 -0.61 -4.27
C ASP A 124 2.86 -0.88 -3.86
N LEU A 125 3.54 0.16 -3.38
CA LEU A 125 4.92 0.09 -2.91
C LEU A 125 4.96 0.18 -1.37
N VAL A 126 5.41 -0.90 -0.72
CA VAL A 126 5.67 -0.91 0.72
C VAL A 126 7.12 -0.49 1.03
N GLY A 127 7.30 0.60 1.78
CA GLY A 127 8.61 1.19 2.10
C GLY A 127 9.42 0.44 3.17
N ILE A 128 9.64 -0.87 3.00
CA ILE A 128 10.23 -1.75 4.02
C ILE A 128 11.60 -2.30 3.59
N GLN A 129 12.58 -2.27 4.51
CA GLN A 129 13.96 -2.67 4.22
C GLN A 129 14.22 -4.18 4.21
N ASP A 130 13.34 -4.98 4.83
CA ASP A 130 13.49 -6.44 4.97
C ASP A 130 12.39 -7.19 4.23
N TRP A 131 12.75 -8.19 3.43
CA TRP A 131 11.78 -8.96 2.62
C TRP A 131 10.64 -9.55 3.45
N ALA A 132 10.94 -10.19 4.59
CA ALA A 132 9.92 -10.81 5.44
C ALA A 132 8.94 -9.77 6.02
N ASN A 133 9.43 -8.59 6.39
CA ASN A 133 8.58 -7.51 6.87
C ASN A 133 7.78 -6.87 5.72
N ALA A 134 8.37 -6.80 4.52
CA ALA A 134 7.70 -6.32 3.32
C ALA A 134 6.53 -7.24 2.93
N GLN A 135 6.73 -8.56 2.98
CA GLN A 135 5.67 -9.55 2.79
C GLN A 135 4.60 -9.46 3.87
N ALA A 136 4.97 -9.31 5.15
CA ALA A 136 4.00 -9.13 6.22
C ALA A 136 3.16 -7.86 6.04
N ALA A 137 3.76 -6.76 5.58
CA ALA A 137 3.06 -5.51 5.25
C ALA A 137 2.11 -5.70 4.05
N ALA A 138 2.56 -6.37 2.99
CA ALA A 138 1.71 -6.66 1.84
C ALA A 138 0.49 -7.52 2.21
N VAL A 139 0.69 -8.52 3.09
CA VAL A 139 -0.41 -9.34 3.64
C VAL A 139 -1.37 -8.51 4.50
N ALA A 140 -0.85 -7.56 5.29
CA ALA A 140 -1.69 -6.65 6.08
C ALA A 140 -2.56 -5.75 5.18
N LEU A 141 -2.08 -5.42 3.97
CA LEU A 141 -2.84 -4.73 2.92
C LEU A 141 -3.73 -5.68 2.10
N GLY A 142 -3.97 -6.91 2.55
CA GLY A 142 -4.83 -7.88 1.85
C GLY A 142 -4.23 -8.47 0.56
N GLY A 143 -2.94 -8.26 0.31
CA GLY A 143 -2.23 -8.74 -0.88
C GLY A 143 -0.99 -9.58 -0.55
N ASN A 144 -0.03 -9.58 -1.47
CA ASN A 144 1.29 -10.21 -1.32
C ASN A 144 2.33 -9.33 -2.03
N LEU A 145 3.62 -9.55 -1.73
CA LEU A 145 4.67 -9.03 -2.62
C LEU A 145 4.45 -9.55 -4.05
N VAL A 146 4.77 -8.70 -5.03
CA VAL A 146 4.35 -8.90 -6.42
C VAL A 146 4.89 -10.19 -7.02
N THR A 147 3.99 -10.97 -7.64
CA THR A 147 4.31 -12.08 -8.53
C THR A 147 4.42 -11.54 -9.95
N ILE A 148 5.43 -11.98 -10.71
CA ILE A 148 5.64 -11.56 -12.09
C ILE A 148 5.58 -12.78 -13.01
N ASN A 149 4.53 -12.87 -13.82
CA ASN A 149 4.20 -14.06 -14.59
C ASN A 149 4.63 -13.99 -16.06
N ASP A 150 4.89 -12.78 -16.58
CA ASP A 150 5.30 -12.60 -17.97
C ASP A 150 6.15 -11.32 -18.17
N GLN A 151 6.70 -11.18 -19.38
CA GLN A 151 7.51 -10.03 -19.76
C GLN A 151 6.73 -8.70 -19.72
N ALA A 152 5.44 -8.72 -20.04
CA ALA A 152 4.65 -7.49 -20.06
C ALA A 152 4.39 -6.96 -18.65
N GLU A 153 4.18 -7.86 -17.68
CA GLU A 153 4.12 -7.54 -16.26
C GLU A 153 5.48 -7.06 -15.76
N GLN A 154 6.57 -7.75 -16.11
CA GLN A 154 7.93 -7.32 -15.77
C GLN A 154 8.23 -5.90 -16.24
N ASP A 155 7.97 -5.60 -17.52
CA ASP A 155 8.23 -4.28 -18.11
C ASP A 155 7.41 -3.19 -17.41
N TRP A 156 6.13 -3.48 -17.12
CA TRP A 156 5.25 -2.54 -16.46
C TRP A 156 5.66 -2.30 -14.99
N VAL A 157 5.99 -3.36 -14.25
CA VAL A 157 6.45 -3.25 -12.86
C VAL A 157 7.77 -2.49 -12.81
N HIS A 158 8.71 -2.77 -13.71
CA HIS A 158 9.97 -2.03 -13.81
C HIS A 158 9.76 -0.55 -14.14
N GLN A 159 8.90 -0.24 -15.11
CA GLN A 159 8.60 1.14 -15.50
C GLN A 159 7.99 1.95 -14.35
N ASN A 160 7.15 1.32 -13.52
CA ASN A 160 6.41 2.02 -12.46
C ASN A 160 7.10 2.01 -11.09
N PHE A 161 7.92 0.99 -10.81
CA PHE A 161 8.49 0.75 -9.47
C PHE A 161 10.01 0.49 -9.48
N GLY A 162 10.65 0.37 -10.65
CA GLY A 162 12.06 -0.02 -10.75
C GLY A 162 13.04 0.91 -10.04
N THR A 163 12.76 2.21 -9.96
CA THR A 163 13.65 3.18 -9.29
C THR A 163 13.75 2.97 -7.78
N TRP A 164 12.77 2.31 -7.17
CA TRP A 164 12.77 2.01 -5.73
C TRP A 164 13.45 0.68 -5.39
N GLN A 165 13.78 -0.11 -6.41
CA GLN A 165 14.39 -1.42 -6.26
C GLN A 165 13.58 -2.35 -5.33
N PRO A 166 12.29 -2.60 -5.62
CA PRO A 166 11.37 -3.22 -4.68
C PRO A 166 11.69 -4.70 -4.48
N TRP A 167 11.40 -5.20 -3.27
CA TRP A 167 11.22 -6.63 -3.03
C TRP A 167 10.08 -7.16 -3.89
N ILE A 168 10.26 -8.36 -4.46
CA ILE A 168 9.22 -9.09 -5.18
C ILE A 168 8.85 -10.36 -4.40
N GLY A 169 7.73 -10.98 -4.76
CA GLY A 169 7.18 -12.13 -4.05
C GLY A 169 7.96 -13.43 -4.24
N LEU A 170 9.07 -13.41 -4.97
CA LEU A 170 9.90 -14.58 -5.19
C LEU A 170 10.82 -14.78 -4.00
N HIS A 171 10.89 -16.00 -3.48
CA HIS A 171 11.80 -16.35 -2.40
C HIS A 171 12.22 -17.83 -2.46
N ASP A 172 13.36 -18.17 -1.86
CA ASP A 172 13.67 -19.57 -1.55
C ASP A 172 12.94 -19.97 -0.26
N ALA A 173 12.05 -20.95 -0.35
CA ALA A 173 11.24 -21.38 0.79
C ALA A 173 11.97 -22.36 1.72
N ASP A 174 12.93 -23.12 1.20
CA ASP A 174 13.53 -24.25 1.91
C ASP A 174 15.07 -24.24 1.91
N GLY A 175 15.69 -23.19 1.35
CA GLY A 175 17.14 -23.06 1.25
C GLY A 175 17.74 -24.11 0.31
N THR A 176 16.93 -24.64 -0.62
CA THR A 176 17.37 -25.66 -1.59
C THR A 176 17.74 -25.06 -2.94
N ASN A 177 17.81 -23.73 -3.03
CA ASN A 177 17.92 -22.96 -4.26
C ASN A 177 16.69 -23.10 -5.16
N THR A 178 15.54 -23.45 -4.58
CA THR A 178 14.26 -23.58 -5.30
C THR A 178 13.38 -22.39 -4.97
N HIS A 179 13.35 -21.43 -5.88
CA HIS A 179 12.56 -20.21 -5.72
C HIS A 179 11.08 -20.48 -6.01
N VAL A 180 10.21 -19.95 -5.15
CA VAL A 180 8.75 -20.04 -5.26
C VAL A 180 8.12 -18.68 -5.03
N TRP A 181 6.95 -18.45 -5.61
CA TRP A 181 6.15 -17.27 -5.35
C TRP A 181 5.39 -17.40 -4.04
N VAL A 182 5.30 -16.32 -3.27
CA VAL A 182 4.51 -16.23 -2.02
C VAL A 182 3.03 -16.54 -2.20
N ASP A 183 2.48 -16.30 -3.40
CA ASP A 183 1.09 -16.62 -3.73
C ASP A 183 0.87 -18.11 -4.11
N GLY A 184 1.94 -18.90 -4.16
CA GLY A 184 1.92 -20.31 -4.52
C GLY A 184 1.80 -20.61 -6.01
N THR A 185 1.83 -19.59 -6.87
CA THR A 185 1.81 -19.80 -8.32
C THR A 185 3.11 -20.46 -8.80
N PRO A 186 3.07 -21.30 -9.85
CA PRO A 186 4.29 -21.88 -10.42
C PRO A 186 5.18 -20.81 -11.06
N VAL A 187 6.49 -20.89 -10.79
CA VAL A 187 7.48 -20.04 -11.47
C VAL A 187 7.55 -20.42 -12.95
N SER A 188 6.97 -19.58 -13.80
CA SER A 188 6.92 -19.75 -15.26
C SER A 188 7.71 -18.68 -16.04
N TYR A 189 8.08 -17.60 -15.35
CA TYR A 189 8.87 -16.50 -15.87
C TYR A 189 9.96 -16.14 -14.85
N THR A 190 11.15 -15.82 -15.36
CA THR A 190 12.25 -15.28 -14.55
C THR A 190 13.00 -14.19 -15.30
N ASN A 191 13.52 -13.20 -14.56
CA ASN A 191 14.34 -12.13 -15.12
C ASN A 191 15.64 -11.93 -14.33
N TRP A 192 16.30 -13.03 -13.98
CA TRP A 192 17.54 -13.03 -13.20
C TRP A 192 18.67 -12.27 -13.88
N ALA A 193 19.45 -11.55 -13.08
CA ALA A 193 20.71 -11.00 -13.55
C ALA A 193 21.74 -12.12 -13.85
N SER A 194 22.75 -11.78 -14.65
CA SER A 194 23.80 -12.75 -15.01
C SER A 194 24.58 -13.18 -13.77
N GLY A 195 24.49 -14.47 -13.42
CA GLY A 195 25.15 -15.04 -12.24
C GLY A 195 24.23 -15.21 -11.04
N GLU A 196 22.97 -14.80 -11.15
CA GLU A 196 21.94 -14.96 -10.13
C GLU A 196 21.04 -16.19 -10.40
N PRO A 197 20.45 -16.81 -9.36
CA PRO A 197 20.73 -16.57 -7.94
C PRO A 197 22.13 -17.05 -7.52
N SER A 198 22.80 -16.30 -6.65
CA SER A 198 24.21 -16.47 -6.29
C SER A 198 24.44 -17.25 -5.00
N THR A 199 23.47 -17.29 -4.06
CA THR A 199 23.60 -18.01 -2.76
C THR A 199 22.32 -18.77 -2.35
N SER A 200 22.35 -19.44 -1.18
CA SER A 200 21.24 -20.28 -0.64
C SER A 200 20.94 -19.97 0.83
N SER A 201 21.41 -18.83 1.33
CA SER A 201 21.52 -18.62 2.78
C SER A 201 20.47 -17.70 3.39
N TYR A 202 19.82 -16.78 2.65
CA TYR A 202 18.59 -16.04 3.04
C TYR A 202 18.08 -15.21 1.84
N ASP A 203 17.01 -15.66 1.18
CA ASP A 203 16.80 -15.41 -0.26
C ASP A 203 15.52 -14.62 -0.57
N GLY A 204 15.46 -13.38 -0.08
CA GLY A 204 14.51 -12.40 -0.62
C GLY A 204 14.99 -11.93 -1.99
N VAL A 205 14.09 -11.88 -2.97
CA VAL A 205 14.42 -11.39 -4.32
C VAL A 205 13.94 -9.96 -4.46
N TYR A 206 14.79 -9.10 -4.99
CA TYR A 206 14.40 -7.74 -5.37
C TYR A 206 14.66 -7.52 -6.86
N MET A 207 13.89 -6.60 -7.44
CA MET A 207 14.12 -6.11 -8.78
C MET A 207 14.99 -4.87 -8.68
N ALA A 208 16.16 -4.84 -9.32
CA ALA A 208 17.04 -3.68 -9.33
C ALA A 208 16.57 -2.62 -10.35
N SER A 209 17.25 -1.47 -10.36
CA SER A 209 16.90 -0.34 -11.23
C SER A 209 17.11 -0.61 -12.73
N ASP A 210 17.89 -1.63 -13.07
CA ASP A 210 18.03 -2.14 -14.45
C ASP A 210 16.93 -3.13 -14.85
N GLY A 211 16.02 -3.45 -13.92
CA GLY A 211 14.90 -4.36 -14.11
C GLY A 211 15.24 -5.83 -13.89
N LEU A 212 16.51 -6.18 -13.66
CA LEU A 212 16.92 -7.56 -13.41
C LEU A 212 16.70 -7.94 -11.95
N TRP A 213 16.53 -9.24 -11.71
CA TRP A 213 16.29 -9.79 -10.39
C TRP A 213 17.60 -10.25 -9.76
N TYR A 214 17.74 -9.93 -8.48
CA TYR A 214 18.89 -10.26 -7.66
C TYR A 214 18.41 -10.93 -6.37
N ASP A 215 19.10 -11.98 -5.94
CA ASP A 215 18.99 -12.41 -4.55
C ASP A 215 19.75 -11.42 -3.66
N TYR A 216 19.27 -11.20 -2.43
CA TYR A 216 19.94 -10.26 -1.52
C TYR A 216 20.32 -10.90 -0.20
N HIS A 217 21.61 -10.80 0.11
CA HIS A 217 22.15 -11.13 1.42
C HIS A 217 22.13 -9.91 2.34
N LYS A 218 21.51 -10.00 3.53
CA LYS A 218 21.66 -9.00 4.59
C LYS A 218 23.07 -9.10 5.19
N THR A 219 24.08 -8.51 4.55
CA THR A 219 25.43 -8.41 5.13
C THR A 219 25.42 -7.37 6.26
N TRP A 220 25.26 -7.79 7.51
CA TRP A 220 25.68 -6.94 8.63
C TRP A 220 27.18 -7.13 8.86
N THR A 221 27.94 -6.05 8.71
CA THR A 221 29.08 -5.77 9.59
C THR A 221 28.62 -4.83 10.68
#